data_AF-A0A8X6RY17-F1
#
_entry.id   AF-A0A8X6RY17-F1
#
_cell.length_a   1.000
_cell.length_b   1.000
_cell.length_c   1.000
_cell.angle_alpha   90.00
_cell.angle_beta   90.00
_cell.angle_gamma   90.00
#
_symmetry.space_group_name_H-M   'P 1'
#
loop_
_entity.id
_entity.type
_entity.pdbx_description
1 polymer ?
#
loop_
_entity_poly.entity_id
_entity_poly.type
_entity_poly.pdbx_seq_one_letter_code
_entity_poly.pdbx_strand_id
1 'polypeptide(L)'
;MRQIGKGFSPGLKLCGTLNLPRLSKTAYTNHENKLMSVISEVSELSMQKAASELLVLHPTKNKIVECGISVDGMWQRRGYSSMNGCVAALSVDTGKVIDIEIMSSYCPTCRKISKMPRSIESETFAADHVCHSNFQGSALKMEAVGATRIFQRSIVKRGLKYAHYYGDGDSKGFISVKDTYGKDSVTKYECIGHVQKRVGAKLRKLKSKNKNLSGKGKLIDSFIDRFQNFYGIAVRSSVGNLSGLQQNVIATLFHCSSSVEKPMHGQCPIGKDSWCYYQRALSCGKKPKEKYKGLPNEVLNMVKPTYLELCTKELLTKCLHGKTQNSNVCLNGVIWQRVPKEVFVCLKTLKSGALDAVIQFNDGYKGCVEIFKKLNITLGYFTLKHTNILTSIELTTHIDIQHQM
;
A
#
# COMPACT_ATOMS: atom_id res chain seq x y z
N MET A 1 -2.19 -15.07 20.60
CA MET A 1 -3.23 -14.03 20.72
C MET A 1 -3.01 -12.84 19.79
N ARG A 2 -1.83 -12.21 19.77
CA ARG A 2 -1.61 -11.02 18.94
C ARG A 2 -1.78 -11.27 17.44
N GLN A 3 -1.29 -12.39 16.93
CA GLN A 3 -1.46 -12.82 15.52
C GLN A 3 -2.92 -12.89 15.05
N ILE A 4 -3.87 -13.06 15.98
CA ILE A 4 -5.32 -13.09 15.68
C ILE A 4 -6.04 -11.82 16.18
N GLY A 5 -5.30 -10.73 16.41
CA GLY A 5 -5.86 -9.44 16.80
C GLY A 5 -6.39 -9.35 18.23
N LYS A 6 -6.02 -10.30 19.10
CA LYS A 6 -6.53 -10.38 20.48
C LYS A 6 -5.43 -10.09 21.52
N GLY A 7 -5.86 -9.61 22.68
CA GLY A 7 -5.00 -9.32 23.83
C GLY A 7 -5.22 -10.25 25.02
N PHE A 8 -4.93 -9.73 26.22
CA PHE A 8 -5.03 -10.47 27.48
C PHE A 8 -6.42 -11.03 27.77
N SER A 9 -7.48 -10.20 27.76
CA SER A 9 -8.82 -10.64 28.19
C SER A 9 -9.41 -11.76 27.32
N PRO A 10 -9.32 -11.71 25.97
CA PRO A 10 -9.72 -12.86 25.16
C PRO A 10 -8.86 -14.11 25.39
N GLY A 11 -7.56 -13.94 25.68
CA GLY A 11 -6.67 -15.07 26.04
C GLY A 11 -7.10 -15.72 27.35
N LEU A 12 -7.45 -14.91 28.35
CA LEU A 12 -8.00 -15.39 29.62
C LEU A 12 -9.31 -16.17 29.40
N LYS A 13 -10.21 -15.65 28.56
CA LYS A 13 -11.46 -16.33 28.20
C LYS A 13 -11.19 -17.67 27.52
N LEU A 14 -10.28 -17.70 26.54
CA LEU A 14 -9.89 -18.93 25.84
C LEU A 14 -9.35 -19.99 26.81
N CYS A 15 -8.41 -19.63 27.68
CA CYS A 15 -7.87 -20.54 28.68
C CYS A 15 -8.98 -21.08 29.59
N GLY A 16 -9.87 -20.20 30.09
CA GLY A 16 -11.01 -20.62 30.92
C GLY A 16 -11.97 -21.58 30.20
N THR A 17 -12.32 -21.30 28.94
CA THR A 17 -13.21 -22.17 28.14
C THR A 17 -12.61 -23.55 27.88
N LEU A 18 -11.29 -23.63 27.68
CA LEU A 18 -10.59 -24.90 27.45
C LEU A 18 -10.14 -25.60 28.75
N ASN A 19 -10.55 -25.10 29.91
CA ASN A 19 -10.11 -25.58 31.23
C ASN A 19 -8.57 -25.63 31.38
N LEU A 20 -7.89 -24.62 30.84
CA LEU A 20 -6.43 -24.46 30.92
C LEU A 20 -6.03 -23.43 32.00
N PRO A 21 -4.85 -23.57 32.63
CA PRO A 21 -4.31 -22.55 33.52
C PRO A 21 -4.23 -21.18 32.85
N ARG A 22 -4.57 -20.12 33.60
CA ARG A 22 -4.50 -18.75 33.10
C ARG A 22 -3.16 -18.10 33.41
N LEU A 23 -2.71 -17.22 32.52
CA LEU A 23 -1.63 -16.29 32.83
C LEU A 23 -2.13 -15.17 33.74
N SER A 24 -1.33 -14.80 34.74
CA SER A 24 -1.54 -13.55 35.48
C SER A 24 -1.30 -12.35 34.55
N LYS A 25 -1.86 -11.19 34.90
CA LYS A 25 -1.64 -9.96 34.12
C LYS A 25 -0.16 -9.56 34.07
N THR A 26 0.53 -9.75 35.19
CA THR A 26 1.97 -9.52 35.33
C THR A 26 2.78 -10.45 34.42
N ALA A 27 2.51 -11.77 34.48
CA ALA A 27 3.17 -12.74 33.62
C ALA A 27 2.95 -12.43 32.13
N TYR A 28 1.71 -12.13 31.73
CA TYR A 28 1.40 -11.73 30.36
C TYR A 28 2.22 -10.51 29.91
N THR A 29 2.32 -9.48 30.76
CA THR A 29 3.06 -8.25 30.44
C THR A 29 4.57 -8.52 30.30
N ASN A 30 5.12 -9.37 31.17
CA ASN A 30 6.52 -9.79 31.10
C ASN A 30 6.82 -10.57 29.80
N HIS A 31 5.95 -11.48 29.41
CA HIS A 31 6.08 -12.19 28.13
C HIS A 31 5.93 -11.25 26.93
N GLU A 32 5.01 -10.29 26.98
CA GLU A 32 4.85 -9.29 25.91
C GLU A 32 6.11 -8.40 25.77
N ASN A 33 6.77 -8.03 26.87
CA ASN A 33 8.04 -7.31 26.84
C ASN A 33 9.15 -8.12 26.16
N LYS A 34 9.31 -9.40 26.57
CA LYS A 34 10.31 -10.31 25.97
C LYS A 34 10.04 -10.52 24.47
N LEU A 35 8.79 -10.77 24.11
CA LEU A 35 8.35 -10.91 22.72
C LEU A 35 8.64 -9.65 21.90
N MET A 36 8.37 -8.46 22.44
CA MET A 36 8.62 -7.22 21.73
C MET A 36 10.11 -7.05 21.38
N SER A 37 11.02 -7.36 22.30
CA SER A 37 12.46 -7.28 22.03
C SER A 37 12.86 -8.17 20.85
N VAL A 38 12.40 -9.42 20.85
CA VAL A 38 12.72 -10.40 19.79
C VAL A 38 12.05 -10.04 18.47
N ILE A 39 10.79 -9.61 18.49
CA ILE A 39 10.06 -9.18 17.28
C ILE A 39 10.77 -7.99 16.63
N SER A 40 11.22 -7.00 17.42
CA SER A 40 12.02 -5.89 16.90
C SER A 40 13.25 -6.39 16.16
N GLU A 41 14.02 -7.29 16.78
CA GLU A 41 15.25 -7.81 16.17
C GLU A 41 14.96 -8.61 14.88
N VAL A 42 14.00 -9.54 14.91
CA VAL A 42 13.65 -10.36 13.74
C VAL A 42 13.11 -9.52 12.60
N SER A 43 12.24 -8.53 12.90
CA SER A 43 11.72 -7.62 11.88
C SER A 43 12.81 -6.76 11.25
N GLU A 44 13.80 -6.34 12.04
CA GLU A 44 14.94 -5.57 11.55
C GLU A 44 15.80 -6.41 10.61
N LEU A 45 16.10 -7.66 10.97
CA LEU A 45 16.80 -8.61 10.12
C LEU A 45 16.03 -8.93 8.83
N SER A 46 14.70 -9.10 8.93
CA SER A 46 13.82 -9.32 7.79
C SER A 46 13.87 -8.17 6.78
N MET A 47 13.73 -6.93 7.26
CA MET A 47 13.85 -5.73 6.42
C MET A 47 15.26 -5.55 5.86
N GLN A 48 16.30 -5.91 6.62
CA GLN A 48 17.69 -5.86 6.14
C GLN A 48 17.95 -6.85 5.02
N LYS A 49 17.40 -8.06 5.13
CA LYS A 49 17.44 -9.08 4.08
C LYS A 49 16.71 -8.60 2.83
N ALA A 50 15.50 -8.03 2.99
CA ALA A 50 14.74 -7.46 1.87
C ALA A 50 15.51 -6.33 1.16
N ALA A 51 16.24 -5.48 1.90
CA ALA A 51 17.12 -4.47 1.33
C ALA A 51 18.33 -5.09 0.62
N SER A 52 18.94 -6.13 1.19
CA SER A 52 20.09 -6.83 0.62
C SER A 52 19.75 -7.52 -0.71
N GLU A 53 18.53 -8.03 -0.86
CA GLU A 53 18.03 -8.57 -2.15
C GLU A 53 18.09 -7.51 -3.27
N LEU A 54 17.84 -6.22 -2.96
CA LEU A 54 17.95 -5.14 -3.94
C LEU A 54 19.39 -4.81 -4.31
N LEU A 55 20.32 -4.94 -3.37
CA LEU A 55 21.74 -4.77 -3.64
C LEU A 55 22.26 -5.82 -4.64
N VAL A 56 21.69 -7.03 -4.61
CA VAL A 56 22.00 -8.10 -5.55
C VAL A 56 21.31 -7.90 -6.90
N LEU A 57 20.05 -7.45 -6.91
CA LEU A 57 19.29 -7.21 -8.14
C LEU A 57 19.84 -6.06 -8.99
N HIS A 58 20.40 -5.04 -8.34
CA HIS A 58 20.96 -3.86 -8.99
C HIS A 58 22.46 -3.75 -8.68
N PRO A 59 23.31 -4.62 -9.27
CA PRO A 59 24.74 -4.58 -9.02
C PRO A 59 25.32 -3.28 -9.58
N THR A 60 25.97 -2.49 -8.73
CA THR A 60 26.58 -1.22 -9.14
C THR A 60 28.05 -1.17 -8.73
N LYS A 61 28.86 -0.45 -9.53
CA LYS A 61 30.25 -0.11 -9.17
C LYS A 61 30.32 0.93 -8.04
N ASN A 62 29.24 1.67 -7.80
CA ASN A 62 29.11 2.62 -6.69
C ASN A 62 28.75 1.88 -5.39
N LYS A 63 29.20 2.42 -4.25
CA LYS A 63 28.90 1.87 -2.91
C LYS A 63 27.42 1.93 -2.52
N ILE A 64 26.59 2.72 -3.20
CA ILE A 64 25.19 2.96 -2.84
C ILE A 64 24.31 2.58 -4.03
N VAL A 65 23.34 1.70 -3.78
CA VAL A 65 22.35 1.26 -4.77
C VAL A 65 21.15 2.19 -4.73
N GLU A 66 20.72 2.65 -5.89
CA GLU A 66 19.47 3.38 -6.05
C GLU A 66 18.31 2.42 -6.26
N CYS A 67 17.17 2.66 -5.61
CA CYS A 67 15.99 1.82 -5.79
C CYS A 67 14.68 2.60 -5.77
N GLY A 68 13.66 2.00 -6.37
CA GLY A 68 12.28 2.49 -6.32
C GLY A 68 11.51 1.92 -5.15
N ILE A 69 10.85 2.82 -4.41
CA ILE A 69 10.05 2.47 -3.24
C ILE A 69 8.66 3.06 -3.34
N SER A 70 7.69 2.33 -2.82
CA SER A 70 6.38 2.88 -2.52
C SER A 70 6.30 3.21 -1.04
N VAL A 71 5.71 4.36 -0.72
CA VAL A 71 5.50 4.79 0.67
C VAL A 71 4.01 4.95 0.91
N ASP A 72 3.50 4.34 1.98
CA ASP A 72 2.09 4.40 2.34
C ASP A 72 1.92 4.67 3.83
N GLY A 73 1.09 5.67 4.15
CA GLY A 73 0.66 6.00 5.49
C GLY A 73 -0.63 5.26 5.84
N MET A 74 -0.66 4.64 7.02
CA MET A 74 -1.83 3.91 7.49
C MET A 74 -2.16 4.23 8.93
N TRP A 75 -3.45 4.37 9.23
CA TRP A 75 -3.96 4.81 10.53
C TRP A 75 -4.82 3.74 11.18
N GLN A 76 -4.71 3.64 12.51
CA GLN A 76 -5.51 2.70 13.29
C GLN A 76 -7.00 3.07 13.24
N ARG A 77 -7.35 4.36 13.34
CA ARG A 77 -8.73 4.83 13.15
C ARG A 77 -8.89 5.45 11.78
N ARG A 78 -10.06 5.24 11.15
CA ARG A 78 -10.41 5.94 9.90
C ARG A 78 -10.59 7.44 10.18
N GLY A 79 -10.15 8.26 9.23
CA GLY A 79 -10.24 9.72 9.31
C GLY A 79 -9.06 10.39 10.00
N TYR A 80 -9.07 11.72 10.00
CA TYR A 80 -7.93 12.56 10.43
C TYR A 80 -7.76 12.70 11.95
N SER A 81 -8.46 11.86 12.74
CA SER A 81 -8.46 11.89 14.21
C SER A 81 -7.66 10.74 14.85
N SER A 82 -6.97 9.92 14.05
CA SER A 82 -6.17 8.81 14.58
C SER A 82 -4.95 9.33 15.35
N MET A 83 -4.76 8.84 16.56
CA MET A 83 -3.54 9.08 17.35
C MET A 83 -2.42 8.11 17.02
N ASN A 84 -2.72 7.03 16.30
CA ASN A 84 -1.80 5.95 15.95
C ASN A 84 -1.69 5.82 14.43
N GLY A 85 -0.47 5.67 13.93
CA GLY A 85 -0.20 5.45 12.52
C GLY A 85 1.10 4.69 12.27
N CYS A 86 1.20 4.06 11.10
CA CYS A 86 2.41 3.47 10.58
C CYS A 86 2.67 4.07 9.19
N VAL A 87 3.93 4.30 8.85
CA VAL A 87 4.35 4.64 7.49
C VAL A 87 5.31 3.55 7.06
N ALA A 88 5.02 2.87 5.97
CA ALA A 88 5.85 1.78 5.47
C ALA A 88 6.48 2.16 4.13
N ALA A 89 7.72 1.74 3.92
CA ALA A 89 8.41 1.79 2.64
C ALA A 89 8.58 0.35 2.12
N LEU A 90 8.03 0.10 0.93
CA LEU A 90 8.11 -1.18 0.26
C LEU A 90 8.88 -1.03 -1.05
N SER A 91 9.75 -2.00 -1.34
CA SER A 91 10.39 -2.07 -2.65
C SER A 91 9.36 -2.30 -3.74
N VAL A 92 9.48 -1.56 -4.85
CA VAL A 92 8.63 -1.76 -6.03
C VAL A 92 9.07 -2.97 -6.85
N ASP A 93 10.34 -3.38 -6.72
CA ASP A 93 10.90 -4.51 -7.46
C ASP A 93 10.57 -5.84 -6.79
N THR A 94 10.73 -5.94 -5.47
CA THR A 94 10.49 -7.19 -4.72
C THR A 94 9.12 -7.23 -4.05
N GLY A 95 8.43 -6.08 -3.92
CA GLY A 95 7.17 -5.98 -3.20
C GLY A 95 7.29 -6.10 -1.68
N LYS A 96 8.50 -6.29 -1.13
CA LYS A 96 8.77 -6.49 0.31
C LYS A 96 8.93 -5.17 1.05
N VAL A 97 8.63 -5.19 2.35
CA VAL A 97 8.88 -4.07 3.28
C VAL A 97 10.37 -3.95 3.55
N ILE A 98 10.92 -2.77 3.32
CA ILE A 98 12.33 -2.46 3.59
C ILE A 98 12.48 -1.50 4.78
N ASP A 99 11.45 -0.72 5.12
CA ASP A 99 11.46 0.09 6.34
C ASP A 99 10.02 0.39 6.80
N ILE A 100 9.86 0.64 8.10
CA ILE A 100 8.59 1.05 8.70
C ILE A 100 8.83 2.01 9.86
N GLU A 101 8.04 3.08 9.92
CA GLU A 101 8.01 4.04 11.02
C GLU A 101 6.65 3.96 11.71
N ILE A 102 6.66 3.55 12.98
CA ILE A 102 5.44 3.37 13.79
C ILE A 102 5.33 4.53 14.78
N MET A 103 4.24 5.29 14.69
CA MET A 103 4.03 6.53 15.42
C MET A 103 2.76 6.52 16.25
N SER A 104 2.85 7.15 17.42
CA SER A 104 1.73 7.48 18.30
C SER A 104 1.90 8.90 18.82
N SER A 105 0.84 9.71 18.74
CA SER A 105 0.72 10.98 19.48
C SER A 105 0.14 10.79 20.88
N TYR A 106 -0.22 9.56 21.25
CA TYR A 106 -0.86 9.23 22.51
C TYR A 106 0.13 8.69 23.54
N CYS A 107 0.07 9.25 24.76
CA CYS A 107 0.67 8.71 25.96
C CYS A 107 -0.39 8.67 27.09
N PRO A 108 -0.65 7.51 27.72
CA PRO A 108 -1.61 7.41 28.82
C PRO A 108 -1.28 8.33 29.99
N THR A 109 0.01 8.42 30.35
CA THR A 109 0.49 9.23 31.48
C THR A 109 0.35 10.72 31.18
N CYS A 110 0.75 11.19 29.99
CA CYS A 110 0.50 12.59 29.58
C CYS A 110 -0.99 12.94 29.62
N ARG A 111 -1.87 12.04 29.19
CA ARG A 111 -3.33 12.27 29.24
C ARG A 111 -3.87 12.30 30.66
N LYS A 112 -3.23 11.58 31.60
CA LYS A 112 -3.57 11.65 33.02
C LYS A 112 -3.14 12.99 33.59
N ILE A 113 -1.88 13.38 33.35
CA ILE A 113 -1.31 14.68 33.76
C ILE A 113 -2.17 15.84 33.25
N SER A 114 -2.56 15.81 31.97
CA SER A 114 -3.36 16.89 31.36
C SER A 114 -4.77 17.07 31.95
N LYS A 115 -5.23 16.11 32.77
CA LYS A 115 -6.53 16.17 33.46
C LYS A 115 -6.38 16.51 34.95
N MET A 116 -5.16 16.53 35.47
CA MET A 116 -4.91 16.90 36.87
C MET A 116 -5.01 18.42 37.00
N PRO A 117 -5.55 18.94 38.13
CA PRO A 117 -5.48 20.36 38.43
C PRO A 117 -4.00 20.78 38.55
N ARG A 118 -3.72 22.03 38.22
CA ARG A 118 -2.36 22.57 38.29
C ARG A 118 -1.93 22.67 39.75
N SER A 119 -0.99 21.82 40.15
CA SER A 119 -0.41 21.72 41.48
C SER A 119 1.07 21.35 41.40
N ILE A 120 1.82 21.58 42.49
CA ILE A 120 3.23 21.16 42.62
C ILE A 120 3.39 19.66 42.34
N GLU A 121 2.45 18.83 42.80
CA GLU A 121 2.43 17.39 42.50
C GLU A 121 2.27 17.09 41.00
N SER A 122 1.38 17.82 40.31
CA SER A 122 1.18 17.65 38.87
C SER A 122 2.41 18.08 38.05
N GLU A 123 3.11 19.12 38.51
CA GLU A 123 4.33 19.64 37.87
C GLU A 123 5.52 18.71 38.10
N THR A 124 5.67 18.19 39.32
CA THR A 124 6.70 17.19 39.66
C THR A 124 6.47 15.90 38.87
N PHE A 125 5.23 15.40 38.84
CA PHE A 125 4.87 14.20 38.09
C PHE A 125 5.04 14.37 36.58
N ALA A 126 4.86 15.59 36.05
CA ALA A 126 5.14 15.89 34.64
C ALA A 126 6.65 15.94 34.35
N ALA A 127 7.46 16.49 35.26
CA ALA A 127 8.91 16.58 35.12
C ALA A 127 9.57 15.20 35.09
N ASP A 128 9.12 14.27 35.93
CA ASP A 128 9.65 12.90 36.00
C ASP A 128 9.15 11.99 34.86
N HIS A 129 8.19 12.45 34.05
CA HIS A 129 7.53 11.60 33.08
C HIS A 129 8.35 11.43 31.78
N VAL A 130 8.82 10.20 31.54
CA VAL A 130 9.35 9.80 30.23
C VAL A 130 8.20 9.49 29.26
N CYS A 131 7.93 10.41 28.34
CA CYS A 131 6.84 10.30 27.38
C CYS A 131 7.04 9.16 26.38
N HIS A 132 6.02 8.31 26.23
CA HIS A 132 6.02 7.24 25.23
C HIS A 132 5.46 7.67 23.87
N SER A 133 4.92 8.88 23.76
CA SER A 133 4.54 9.45 22.46
C SER A 133 5.80 9.77 21.67
N ASN A 134 5.90 9.29 20.43
CA ASN A 134 7.05 9.52 19.55
C ASN A 134 6.71 10.41 18.35
N PHE A 135 5.54 11.03 18.38
CA PHE A 135 5.06 11.94 17.34
C PHE A 135 4.23 13.07 17.96
N GLN A 136 4.43 14.29 17.45
CA GLN A 136 3.64 15.45 17.82
C GLN A 136 3.04 16.06 16.55
N GLY A 137 1.73 16.33 16.58
CA GLY A 137 1.00 16.90 15.44
C GLY A 137 -0.27 16.13 15.09
N SER A 138 -0.88 16.49 13.96
CA SER A 138 -2.09 15.86 13.47
C SER A 138 -1.80 14.55 12.73
N ALA A 139 -2.80 13.68 12.62
CA ALA A 139 -2.72 12.42 11.88
C ALA A 139 -2.25 12.62 10.42
N LEU A 140 -2.66 13.73 9.79
CA LEU A 140 -2.26 14.14 8.44
C LEU A 140 -0.76 14.37 8.29
N LYS A 141 -0.08 14.83 9.35
CA LYS A 141 1.37 15.09 9.32
C LYS A 141 2.19 13.83 9.53
N MET A 142 1.60 12.75 10.03
CA MET A 142 2.31 11.49 10.30
C MET A 142 2.93 10.92 9.03
N GLU A 143 2.24 10.93 7.90
CA GLU A 143 2.78 10.40 6.64
C GLU A 143 4.07 11.11 6.23
N ALA A 144 4.05 12.46 6.21
CA ALA A 144 5.22 13.26 5.85
C ALA A 144 6.38 13.06 6.82
N VAL A 145 6.11 13.08 8.14
CA VAL A 145 7.15 12.85 9.16
C VAL A 145 7.72 11.43 9.08
N GLY A 146 6.87 10.43 8.89
CA GLY A 146 7.30 9.04 8.76
C GLY A 146 8.12 8.81 7.49
N ALA A 147 7.70 9.37 6.36
CA ALA A 147 8.46 9.34 5.11
C ALA A 147 9.85 9.97 5.31
N THR A 148 9.91 11.17 5.89
CA THR A 148 11.19 11.85 6.19
C THR A 148 12.09 11.01 7.08
N ARG A 149 11.58 10.43 8.18
CA ARG A 149 12.38 9.56 9.06
C ARG A 149 12.93 8.32 8.36
N ILE A 150 12.13 7.70 7.49
CA ILE A 150 12.55 6.53 6.70
C ILE A 150 13.63 6.92 5.68
N PHE A 151 13.44 8.05 4.98
CA PHE A 151 14.39 8.55 3.98
C PHE A 151 15.72 8.98 4.59
N GLN A 152 15.71 9.62 5.77
CA GLN A 152 16.92 10.07 6.45
C GLN A 152 17.83 8.91 6.90
N ARG A 153 17.26 7.75 7.23
CA ARG A 153 18.02 6.59 7.70
C ARG A 153 18.30 5.54 6.61
N SER A 154 17.81 5.73 5.39
CA SER A 154 17.85 4.73 4.32
C SER A 154 19.27 4.24 4.00
N ILE A 155 20.22 5.16 3.78
CA ILE A 155 21.58 4.83 3.38
C ILE A 155 22.31 4.11 4.53
N VAL A 156 22.26 4.69 5.74
CA VAL A 156 22.96 4.13 6.91
C VAL A 156 22.37 2.80 7.33
N LYS A 157 21.04 2.69 7.34
CA LYS A 157 20.34 1.51 7.86
C LYS A 157 20.23 0.40 6.82
N ARG A 158 20.05 0.74 5.54
CA ARG A 158 19.75 -0.22 4.46
C ARG A 158 20.79 -0.29 3.36
N GLY A 159 21.73 0.65 3.27
CA GLY A 159 22.66 0.75 2.14
C GLY A 159 21.98 1.20 0.84
N LEU A 160 20.78 1.77 0.93
CA LEU A 160 19.94 2.11 -0.23
C LEU A 160 19.66 3.61 -0.30
N LYS A 161 19.71 4.16 -1.51
CA LYS A 161 19.20 5.49 -1.83
C LYS A 161 17.84 5.35 -2.51
N TYR A 162 16.80 5.89 -1.89
CA TYR A 162 15.43 5.84 -2.41
C TYR A 162 15.23 6.89 -3.51
N ALA A 163 15.74 6.63 -4.71
CA ALA A 163 15.75 7.57 -5.83
C ALA A 163 14.37 7.74 -6.51
N HIS A 164 13.50 6.73 -6.41
CA HIS A 164 12.18 6.76 -7.06
C HIS A 164 11.07 6.56 -6.03
N TYR A 165 10.20 7.55 -5.90
CA TYR A 165 9.05 7.53 -4.99
C TYR A 165 7.78 7.20 -5.76
N TYR A 166 7.16 6.07 -5.44
CA TYR A 166 5.90 5.62 -6.02
C TYR A 166 4.77 5.92 -5.05
N GLY A 167 3.88 6.83 -5.44
CA GLY A 167 2.74 7.17 -4.60
C GLY A 167 1.67 7.97 -5.32
N ASP A 168 0.69 8.38 -4.55
CA ASP A 168 -0.48 9.10 -5.04
C ASP A 168 -0.11 10.48 -5.58
N GLY A 169 -0.92 10.99 -6.50
CA GLY A 169 -0.66 12.21 -7.27
C GLY A 169 -0.26 13.42 -6.44
N ASP A 170 -1.04 13.77 -5.42
CA ASP A 170 -0.68 14.81 -4.43
C ASP A 170 -0.29 14.13 -3.13
N SER A 171 1.02 14.05 -2.85
CA SER A 171 1.55 13.39 -1.66
C SER A 171 2.43 14.38 -0.92
N LYS A 172 1.96 14.79 0.26
CA LYS A 172 2.75 15.57 1.21
C LYS A 172 4.00 14.81 1.67
N GLY A 173 3.92 13.47 1.68
CA GLY A 173 5.06 12.60 1.91
C GLY A 173 6.16 12.76 0.85
N PHE A 174 5.81 12.81 -0.44
CA PHE A 174 6.80 13.08 -1.49
C PHE A 174 7.46 14.45 -1.31
N ILE A 175 6.66 15.49 -1.07
CA ILE A 175 7.17 16.87 -0.93
C ILE A 175 8.19 16.95 0.20
N SER A 176 8.00 16.23 1.30
CA SER A 176 8.92 16.25 2.45
C SER A 176 10.21 15.46 2.25
N VAL A 177 10.33 14.68 1.17
CA VAL A 177 11.51 13.82 0.90
C VAL A 177 12.17 14.08 -0.45
N LYS A 178 11.60 14.91 -1.31
CA LYS A 178 12.08 15.14 -2.68
C LYS A 178 13.56 15.56 -2.78
N ASP A 179 14.05 16.24 -1.73
CA ASP A 179 15.40 16.79 -1.65
C ASP A 179 16.32 16.03 -0.67
N THR A 180 15.91 14.84 -0.19
CA THR A 180 16.62 14.10 0.89
C THR A 180 18.10 13.88 0.60
N TYR A 181 18.44 13.52 -0.65
CA TYR A 181 19.80 13.18 -1.05
C TYR A 181 20.45 14.27 -1.91
N GLY A 182 19.96 15.51 -1.78
CA GLY A 182 20.29 16.64 -2.66
C GLY A 182 19.07 17.17 -3.40
N LYS A 183 19.20 18.36 -4.01
CA LYS A 183 18.11 19.04 -4.70
C LYS A 183 17.51 18.16 -5.80
N ASP A 184 16.20 17.97 -5.74
CA ASP A 184 15.37 17.18 -6.66
C ASP A 184 15.93 15.77 -6.91
N SER A 185 16.56 15.18 -5.88
CA SER A 185 17.22 13.87 -5.94
C SER A 185 16.27 12.68 -5.97
N VAL A 186 14.98 12.90 -5.66
CA VAL A 186 13.96 11.85 -5.67
C VAL A 186 12.92 12.15 -6.75
N THR A 187 12.77 11.22 -7.69
CA THR A 187 11.80 11.32 -8.78
C THR A 187 10.46 10.70 -8.36
N LYS A 188 9.36 11.41 -8.62
CA LYS A 188 8.01 10.90 -8.34
C LYS A 188 7.43 10.11 -9.52
N TYR A 189 6.93 8.92 -9.21
CA TYR A 189 6.15 8.09 -10.11
C TYR A 189 4.75 7.85 -9.53
N GLU A 190 3.82 7.51 -10.43
CA GLU A 190 2.44 7.20 -10.08
C GLU A 190 2.15 5.73 -10.32
N CYS A 191 1.40 5.10 -9.41
CA CYS A 191 0.96 3.73 -9.61
C CYS A 191 -0.20 3.68 -10.63
N ILE A 192 -0.26 2.60 -11.43
CA ILE A 192 -1.32 2.48 -12.45
C ILE A 192 -2.71 2.59 -11.83
N GLY A 193 -2.92 1.93 -10.68
CA GLY A 193 -4.21 1.93 -9.99
C GLY A 193 -4.68 3.34 -9.61
N HIS A 194 -3.76 4.23 -9.23
CA HIS A 194 -4.09 5.63 -8.93
C HIS A 194 -4.38 6.44 -10.19
N VAL A 195 -3.66 6.20 -11.28
CA VAL A 195 -3.98 6.82 -12.57
C VAL A 195 -5.35 6.37 -13.07
N GLN A 196 -5.69 5.07 -12.95
CA GLN A 196 -7.02 4.55 -13.28
C GLN A 196 -8.11 5.20 -12.42
N LYS A 197 -7.91 5.31 -11.10
CA LYS A 197 -8.85 6.00 -10.21
C LYS A 197 -9.01 7.47 -10.58
N ARG A 198 -7.94 8.14 -11.02
CA ARG A 198 -7.99 9.54 -11.48
C ARG A 198 -8.89 9.71 -12.71
N VAL A 199 -8.84 8.78 -13.67
CA VAL A 199 -9.77 8.75 -14.81
C VAL A 199 -11.21 8.73 -14.30
N GLY A 200 -11.50 7.80 -13.39
CA GLY A 200 -12.83 7.68 -12.79
C GLY A 200 -13.28 8.94 -12.06
N ALA A 201 -12.41 9.55 -11.26
CA ALA A 201 -12.71 10.74 -10.49
C ALA A 201 -12.97 11.96 -11.38
N LYS A 202 -12.14 12.19 -12.41
CA LYS A 202 -12.33 13.29 -13.36
C LYS A 202 -13.66 13.14 -14.13
N LEU A 203 -13.96 11.93 -14.62
CA LEU A 203 -15.19 11.68 -15.36
C LEU A 203 -16.45 11.79 -14.48
N ARG A 204 -16.40 11.30 -13.23
CA ARG A 204 -17.50 11.49 -12.26
C ARG A 204 -17.71 12.96 -11.92
N LYS A 205 -16.64 13.75 -11.76
CA LYS A 205 -16.71 15.21 -11.54
C LYS A 205 -17.28 15.94 -12.75
N LEU A 206 -16.94 15.52 -13.97
CA LEU A 206 -17.53 16.06 -15.20
C LEU A 206 -19.04 15.76 -15.25
N LYS A 207 -19.42 14.50 -15.00
CA LYS A 207 -20.81 14.04 -14.92
C LYS A 207 -21.62 14.84 -13.89
N SER A 208 -21.07 15.08 -12.70
CA SER A 208 -21.77 15.81 -11.64
C SER A 208 -21.99 17.29 -11.97
N LYS A 209 -21.08 17.90 -12.74
CA LYS A 209 -21.20 19.29 -13.18
C LYS A 209 -22.15 19.48 -14.36
N ASN A 210 -22.33 18.45 -15.19
CA ASN A 210 -23.16 18.54 -16.39
C ASN A 210 -24.28 17.49 -16.36
N LYS A 211 -25.49 17.93 -16.01
CA LYS A 211 -26.69 17.07 -15.95
C LYS A 211 -26.97 16.36 -17.28
N ASN A 212 -26.55 16.92 -18.42
CA ASN A 212 -26.75 16.32 -19.73
C ASN A 212 -25.93 15.04 -19.93
N LEU A 213 -24.90 14.79 -19.10
CA LEU A 213 -24.12 13.55 -19.09
C LEU A 213 -24.74 12.44 -18.23
N SER A 214 -25.70 12.79 -17.38
CA SER A 214 -26.37 11.84 -16.50
C SER A 214 -27.60 11.20 -17.17
N GLY A 215 -27.91 9.97 -16.78
CA GLY A 215 -29.07 9.22 -17.28
C GLY A 215 -28.70 7.91 -18.00
N LYS A 216 -29.70 7.03 -18.15
CA LYS A 216 -29.57 5.74 -18.83
C LYS A 216 -29.12 5.96 -20.27
N GLY A 217 -28.11 5.20 -20.72
CA GLY A 217 -27.55 5.31 -22.07
C GLY A 217 -26.54 6.44 -22.26
N LYS A 218 -26.12 7.13 -21.19
CA LYS A 218 -25.07 8.17 -21.22
C LYS A 218 -23.86 7.74 -20.36
N LEU A 219 -23.23 8.68 -19.67
CA LEU A 219 -22.05 8.44 -18.84
C LEU A 219 -22.46 7.86 -17.46
N ILE A 220 -22.94 6.62 -17.45
CA ILE A 220 -23.25 5.89 -16.20
C ILE A 220 -21.98 5.37 -15.53
N ASP A 221 -22.05 5.04 -14.23
CA ASP A 221 -20.84 4.70 -13.46
C ASP A 221 -20.14 3.43 -13.97
N SER A 222 -20.91 2.43 -14.41
CA SER A 222 -20.33 1.23 -15.05
C SER A 222 -19.58 1.54 -16.36
N PHE A 223 -19.96 2.61 -17.06
CA PHE A 223 -19.25 3.09 -18.25
C PHE A 223 -17.94 3.78 -17.85
N ILE A 224 -17.98 4.57 -16.78
CA ILE A 224 -16.78 5.18 -16.20
C ILE A 224 -15.80 4.09 -15.74
N ASP A 225 -16.30 3.06 -15.06
CA ASP A 225 -15.48 1.91 -14.62
C ASP A 225 -14.87 1.18 -15.83
N ARG A 226 -15.61 1.06 -16.94
CA ARG A 226 -15.06 0.54 -18.21
C ARG A 226 -13.89 1.39 -18.71
N PHE A 227 -14.01 2.72 -18.72
CA PHE A 227 -12.88 3.60 -19.07
C PHE A 227 -11.67 3.39 -18.16
N GLN A 228 -11.89 3.24 -16.85
CA GLN A 228 -10.80 2.98 -15.90
C GLN A 228 -10.08 1.65 -16.17
N ASN A 229 -10.84 0.60 -16.46
CA ASN A 229 -10.30 -0.73 -16.73
C ASN A 229 -9.47 -0.74 -18.03
N PHE A 230 -10.03 -0.22 -19.12
CA PHE A 230 -9.31 -0.16 -20.40
C PHE A 230 -8.09 0.77 -20.35
N TYR A 231 -8.16 1.89 -19.62
CA TYR A 231 -7.00 2.74 -19.41
C TYR A 231 -5.86 1.96 -18.73
N GLY A 232 -6.16 1.15 -17.71
CA GLY A 232 -5.14 0.30 -17.08
C GLY A 232 -4.57 -0.76 -18.01
N ILE A 233 -5.41 -1.38 -18.83
CA ILE A 233 -4.97 -2.33 -19.87
C ILE A 233 -4.02 -1.64 -20.85
N ALA A 234 -4.35 -0.43 -21.31
CA ALA A 234 -3.49 0.35 -22.19
C ALA A 234 -2.13 0.63 -21.56
N VAL A 235 -2.09 1.04 -20.28
CA VAL A 235 -0.83 1.26 -19.55
C VAL A 235 0.00 -0.02 -19.45
N ARG A 236 -0.62 -1.13 -19.05
CA ARG A 236 0.08 -2.43 -18.92
C ARG A 236 0.55 -2.99 -20.26
N SER A 237 -0.16 -2.73 -21.34
CA SER A 237 0.21 -3.16 -22.70
C SER A 237 1.30 -2.31 -23.36
N SER A 238 1.67 -1.18 -22.75
CA SER A 238 2.62 -0.21 -23.34
C SER A 238 3.78 0.15 -22.40
N VAL A 239 4.12 -0.74 -21.46
CA VAL A 239 5.24 -0.52 -20.53
C VAL A 239 6.52 -0.21 -21.29
N GLY A 240 7.22 0.85 -20.89
CA GLY A 240 8.45 1.30 -21.54
C GLY A 240 8.28 2.01 -22.89
N ASN A 241 7.09 2.03 -23.50
CA ASN A 241 6.83 2.71 -24.77
C ASN A 241 5.87 3.90 -24.61
N LEU A 242 6.40 5.12 -24.43
CA LEU A 242 5.59 6.31 -24.19
C LEU A 242 4.65 6.66 -25.36
N SER A 243 5.13 6.52 -26.59
CA SER A 243 4.34 6.83 -27.80
C SER A 243 3.20 5.82 -27.96
N GLY A 244 3.52 4.53 -27.81
CA GLY A 244 2.52 3.45 -27.81
C GLY A 244 1.54 3.56 -26.65
N LEU A 245 1.98 4.03 -25.47
CA LEU A 245 1.11 4.30 -24.34
C LEU A 245 0.11 5.39 -24.69
N GLN A 246 0.58 6.53 -25.19
CA GLN A 246 -0.27 7.65 -25.57
C GLN A 246 -1.31 7.24 -26.64
N GLN A 247 -0.89 6.49 -27.66
CA GLN A 247 -1.79 5.95 -28.67
C GLN A 247 -2.83 5.02 -28.04
N ASN A 248 -2.40 4.10 -27.17
CA ASN A 248 -3.30 3.13 -26.55
C ASN A 248 -4.30 3.77 -25.59
N VAL A 249 -3.91 4.72 -24.74
CA VAL A 249 -4.89 5.40 -23.87
C VAL A 249 -5.89 6.22 -24.69
N ILE A 250 -5.46 6.89 -25.77
CA ILE A 250 -6.40 7.58 -26.68
C ILE A 250 -7.35 6.56 -27.33
N ALA A 251 -6.83 5.42 -27.79
CA ALA A 251 -7.63 4.36 -28.40
C ALA A 251 -8.71 3.83 -27.45
N THR A 252 -8.43 3.75 -26.14
CA THR A 252 -9.42 3.28 -25.16
C THR A 252 -10.63 4.19 -25.05
N LEU A 253 -10.50 5.50 -25.33
CA LEU A 253 -11.64 6.42 -25.38
C LEU A 253 -12.66 5.98 -26.43
N PHE A 254 -12.17 5.72 -27.64
CA PHE A 254 -12.99 5.34 -28.78
C PHE A 254 -13.47 3.89 -28.68
N HIS A 255 -12.61 2.98 -28.24
CA HIS A 255 -12.97 1.59 -27.95
C HIS A 255 -14.15 1.49 -26.98
N CYS A 256 -14.09 2.22 -25.87
CA CYS A 256 -15.16 2.20 -24.88
C CYS A 256 -16.46 2.79 -25.45
N SER A 257 -16.35 3.75 -26.37
CA SER A 257 -17.48 4.44 -26.98
C SER A 257 -18.06 3.74 -28.21
N SER A 258 -17.45 2.63 -28.64
CA SER A 258 -17.87 1.84 -29.80
C SER A 258 -19.25 1.18 -29.60
N SER A 259 -20.03 1.07 -30.69
CA SER A 259 -21.31 0.34 -30.75
C SER A 259 -21.42 -0.49 -32.03
N VAL A 260 -22.47 -1.32 -32.13
CA VAL A 260 -22.73 -2.18 -33.30
C VAL A 260 -22.92 -1.31 -34.55
N GLU A 261 -23.68 -0.22 -34.40
CA GLU A 261 -24.03 0.74 -35.46
C GLU A 261 -22.85 1.64 -35.81
N LYS A 262 -21.97 1.91 -34.83
CA LYS A 262 -20.78 2.74 -35.00
C LYS A 262 -19.55 2.08 -34.38
N PRO A 263 -18.90 1.15 -35.08
CA PRO A 263 -17.65 0.54 -34.63
C PRO A 263 -16.52 1.58 -34.58
N MET A 264 -15.87 1.74 -33.42
CA MET A 264 -14.82 2.75 -33.20
C MET A 264 -13.47 2.13 -32.79
N HIS A 265 -13.10 1.00 -33.41
CA HIS A 265 -11.90 0.25 -33.08
C HIS A 265 -10.66 0.65 -33.88
N GLY A 266 -10.77 1.61 -34.80
CA GLY A 266 -9.69 1.97 -35.75
C GLY A 266 -8.40 2.47 -35.11
N GLN A 267 -8.44 2.96 -33.87
CA GLN A 267 -7.26 3.40 -33.12
C GLN A 267 -6.70 2.31 -32.19
N CYS A 268 -7.41 1.20 -32.00
CA CYS A 268 -6.92 0.11 -31.17
C CYS A 268 -5.71 -0.58 -31.84
N PRO A 269 -4.79 -1.16 -31.06
CA PRO A 269 -3.70 -1.97 -31.62
C PRO A 269 -4.22 -3.04 -32.57
N ILE A 270 -3.52 -3.25 -33.67
CA ILE A 270 -3.82 -4.31 -34.64
C ILE A 270 -3.03 -5.56 -34.27
N GLY A 271 -3.47 -6.73 -34.73
CA GLY A 271 -2.75 -7.99 -34.57
C GLY A 271 -3.38 -8.93 -33.54
N LYS A 272 -2.82 -10.14 -33.48
CA LYS A 272 -3.31 -11.22 -32.62
C LYS A 272 -3.11 -10.92 -31.12
N ASP A 273 -2.12 -10.08 -30.80
CA ASP A 273 -1.78 -9.67 -29.44
C ASP A 273 -2.51 -8.40 -29.00
N SER A 274 -3.42 -7.88 -29.82
CA SER A 274 -4.23 -6.73 -29.45
C SER A 274 -5.09 -7.02 -28.22
N TRP A 275 -5.09 -6.09 -27.27
CA TRP A 275 -6.03 -6.10 -26.16
C TRP A 275 -7.48 -5.86 -26.63
N CYS A 276 -7.66 -5.29 -27.82
CA CYS A 276 -8.97 -5.09 -28.43
C CYS A 276 -9.43 -6.38 -29.12
N TYR A 277 -10.48 -6.99 -28.56
CA TYR A 277 -11.09 -8.19 -29.13
C TYR A 277 -11.49 -8.01 -30.61
N TYR A 278 -12.01 -6.84 -30.98
CA TYR A 278 -12.45 -6.55 -32.34
C TYR A 278 -11.27 -6.66 -33.34
N GLN A 279 -10.15 -6.01 -33.03
CA GLN A 279 -8.94 -6.05 -33.86
C GLN A 279 -8.30 -7.44 -33.90
N ARG A 280 -8.31 -8.14 -32.76
CA ARG A 280 -7.82 -9.52 -32.67
C ARG A 280 -8.65 -10.48 -33.53
N ALA A 281 -9.98 -10.33 -33.54
CA ALA A 281 -10.86 -11.16 -34.36
C ALA A 281 -10.59 -10.93 -35.86
N LEU A 282 -10.48 -9.67 -36.30
CA LEU A 282 -10.11 -9.33 -37.68
C LEU A 282 -8.77 -9.95 -38.09
N SER A 283 -7.76 -9.83 -37.23
CA SER A 283 -6.42 -10.38 -37.47
C SER A 283 -6.38 -11.91 -37.55
N CYS A 284 -7.40 -12.58 -37.02
CA CYS A 284 -7.57 -14.04 -37.07
C CYS A 284 -8.57 -14.49 -38.15
N GLY A 285 -9.00 -13.59 -39.04
CA GLY A 285 -10.00 -13.91 -40.07
C GLY A 285 -11.41 -14.20 -39.52
N LYS A 286 -11.70 -13.83 -38.27
CA LYS A 286 -13.00 -14.04 -37.62
C LYS A 286 -13.86 -12.77 -37.73
N LYS A 287 -15.17 -12.93 -37.89
CA LYS A 287 -16.11 -11.81 -37.84
C LYS A 287 -16.21 -11.27 -36.39
N PRO A 288 -15.79 -10.02 -36.13
CA PRO A 288 -15.87 -9.45 -34.79
C PRO A 288 -17.33 -9.24 -34.37
N LYS A 289 -17.61 -9.40 -33.08
CA LYS A 289 -18.91 -9.10 -32.46
C LYS A 289 -18.73 -7.96 -31.50
N GLU A 290 -19.52 -6.89 -31.67
CA GLU A 290 -19.58 -5.81 -30.69
C GLU A 290 -20.49 -6.22 -29.53
N LYS A 291 -20.04 -5.97 -28.31
CA LYS A 291 -20.74 -6.41 -27.09
C LYS A 291 -21.47 -5.28 -26.38
N TYR A 292 -21.07 -4.04 -26.60
CA TYR A 292 -21.48 -2.93 -25.75
C TYR A 292 -22.30 -1.90 -26.52
N LYS A 293 -23.24 -1.27 -25.80
CA LYS A 293 -23.86 -0.02 -26.26
C LYS A 293 -22.84 1.10 -26.05
N GLY A 294 -22.48 1.79 -27.12
CA GLY A 294 -21.52 2.89 -27.11
C GLY A 294 -22.05 4.17 -26.46
N LEU A 295 -21.24 5.23 -26.48
CA LEU A 295 -21.69 6.57 -26.09
C LEU A 295 -22.30 7.30 -27.30
N PRO A 296 -23.40 8.03 -27.14
CA PRO A 296 -23.86 9.00 -28.14
C PRO A 296 -22.76 10.03 -28.47
N ASN A 297 -22.72 10.52 -29.70
CA ASN A 297 -21.68 11.45 -30.15
C ASN A 297 -21.63 12.73 -29.31
N GLU A 298 -22.80 13.22 -28.89
CA GLU A 298 -22.93 14.42 -28.05
C GLU A 298 -22.24 14.19 -26.70
N VAL A 299 -22.44 12.99 -26.11
CA VAL A 299 -21.81 12.60 -24.84
C VAL A 299 -20.32 12.40 -25.01
N LEU A 300 -19.89 11.72 -26.08
CA LEU A 300 -18.48 11.53 -26.39
C LEU A 300 -17.75 12.86 -26.58
N ASN A 301 -18.33 13.80 -27.32
CA ASN A 301 -17.75 15.13 -27.55
C ASN A 301 -17.60 15.92 -26.25
N MET A 302 -18.52 15.77 -25.31
CA MET A 302 -18.40 16.37 -23.98
C MET A 302 -17.34 15.69 -23.09
N VAL A 303 -17.16 14.36 -23.21
CA VAL A 303 -16.18 13.58 -22.42
C VAL A 303 -14.75 13.74 -22.92
N LYS A 304 -14.58 13.82 -24.25
CA LYS A 304 -13.29 13.78 -24.93
C LYS A 304 -12.27 14.80 -24.40
N PRO A 305 -12.57 16.09 -24.16
CA PRO A 305 -11.59 17.04 -23.64
C PRO A 305 -11.01 16.62 -22.29
N THR A 306 -11.87 16.29 -21.33
CA THR A 306 -11.47 15.82 -19.99
C THR A 306 -10.67 14.53 -20.04
N TYR A 307 -10.97 13.65 -21.00
CA TYR A 307 -10.23 12.41 -21.18
C TYR A 307 -8.84 12.63 -21.80
N LEU A 308 -8.72 13.53 -22.78
CA LEU A 308 -7.44 13.82 -23.44
C LEU A 308 -6.46 14.55 -22.51
N GLU A 309 -6.94 15.33 -21.54
CA GLU A 309 -6.12 15.84 -20.43
C GLU A 309 -5.48 14.73 -19.57
N LEU A 310 -5.98 13.50 -19.66
CA LEU A 310 -5.41 12.32 -18.98
C LEU A 310 -4.49 11.52 -19.91
N CYS A 311 -4.21 12.02 -21.11
CA CYS A 311 -3.35 11.39 -22.11
C CYS A 311 -2.08 12.22 -22.40
N THR A 312 -1.75 13.18 -21.53
CA THR A 312 -0.56 14.04 -21.72
C THR A 312 0.73 13.28 -21.44
N LYS A 313 1.82 13.65 -22.13
CA LYS A 313 3.11 12.98 -21.97
C LYS A 313 3.64 13.08 -20.54
N GLU A 314 3.39 14.21 -19.87
CA GLU A 314 3.82 14.48 -18.50
C GLU A 314 3.16 13.54 -17.49
N LEU A 315 1.88 13.21 -17.69
CA LEU A 315 1.18 12.22 -16.88
C LEU A 315 1.64 10.80 -17.20
N LEU A 316 1.67 10.46 -18.48
CA LEU A 316 1.95 9.09 -18.93
C LEU A 316 3.39 8.64 -18.62
N THR A 317 4.36 9.56 -18.64
CA THR A 317 5.74 9.27 -18.25
C THR A 317 5.83 8.79 -16.79
N LYS A 318 4.95 9.27 -15.91
CA LYS A 318 4.95 8.88 -14.48
C LYS A 318 4.41 7.48 -14.21
N CYS A 319 3.70 6.87 -15.17
CA CYS A 319 3.15 5.52 -15.05
C CYS A 319 3.66 4.53 -16.11
N LEU A 320 4.64 4.95 -16.92
CA LEU A 320 5.24 4.15 -18.00
C LEU A 320 5.88 2.84 -17.52
N HIS A 321 6.25 2.80 -16.23
CA HIS A 321 6.84 1.63 -15.56
C HIS A 321 5.86 0.47 -15.35
N GLY A 322 4.55 0.72 -15.39
CA GLY A 322 3.53 -0.32 -15.28
C GLY A 322 3.37 -0.96 -13.89
N LYS A 323 3.86 -0.33 -12.81
CA LYS A 323 3.85 -0.84 -11.44
C LYS A 323 2.63 -0.37 -10.65
N THR A 324 2.28 -1.14 -9.62
CA THR A 324 1.15 -0.89 -8.70
C THR A 324 1.63 -0.75 -7.27
N GLN A 325 0.74 -0.35 -6.35
CA GLN A 325 0.99 -0.29 -4.91
C GLN A 325 0.17 -1.33 -4.14
N ASN A 326 -0.19 -2.45 -4.79
CA ASN A 326 -1.05 -3.47 -4.19
C ASN A 326 -0.42 -4.07 -2.92
N SER A 327 0.91 -4.18 -2.87
CA SER A 327 1.64 -4.64 -1.69
C SER A 327 1.36 -3.78 -0.44
N ASN A 328 1.17 -2.46 -0.58
CA ASN A 328 0.82 -1.59 0.54
C ASN A 328 -0.56 -1.94 1.10
N VAL A 329 -1.53 -2.20 0.21
CA VAL A 329 -2.89 -2.60 0.60
C VAL A 329 -2.88 -3.95 1.32
N CYS A 330 -2.08 -4.90 0.84
CA CYS A 330 -1.91 -6.20 1.48
C CYS A 330 -1.27 -6.03 2.88
N LEU A 331 -0.17 -5.29 3.01
CA LEU A 331 0.49 -5.05 4.30
C LEU A 331 -0.46 -4.37 5.30
N ASN A 332 -1.25 -3.40 4.86
CA ASN A 332 -2.28 -2.73 5.66
C ASN A 332 -3.24 -3.76 6.27
N GLY A 333 -3.71 -4.72 5.46
CA GLY A 333 -4.54 -5.84 5.92
C GLY A 333 -3.87 -6.68 7.01
N VAL A 334 -2.60 -7.07 6.79
CA VAL A 334 -1.83 -7.91 7.74
C VAL A 334 -1.60 -7.18 9.08
N ILE A 335 -1.27 -5.88 9.05
CA ILE A 335 -1.08 -5.06 10.26
C ILE A 335 -2.37 -4.98 11.08
N TRP A 336 -3.49 -4.67 10.44
CA TRP A 336 -4.75 -4.47 11.18
C TRP A 336 -5.43 -5.78 11.57
N GLN A 337 -5.06 -6.92 10.98
CA GLN A 337 -5.44 -8.23 11.53
C GLN A 337 -4.86 -8.45 12.94
N ARG A 338 -3.65 -7.94 13.21
CA ARG A 338 -2.96 -8.04 14.52
C ARG A 338 -3.33 -6.91 15.48
N VAL A 339 -3.65 -5.75 14.91
CA VAL A 339 -4.04 -4.54 15.66
C VAL A 339 -5.37 -4.03 15.11
N PRO A 340 -6.50 -4.67 15.44
CA PRO A 340 -7.80 -4.29 14.88
C PRO A 340 -8.11 -2.80 15.06
N LYS A 341 -8.71 -2.20 14.03
CA LYS A 341 -9.01 -0.76 13.99
C LYS A 341 -10.03 -0.33 15.04
N GLU A 342 -10.85 -1.28 15.48
CA GLU A 342 -11.93 -1.11 16.45
C GLU A 342 -11.41 -1.01 17.89
N VAL A 343 -10.20 -1.52 18.15
CA VAL A 343 -9.61 -1.58 19.50
C VAL A 343 -8.42 -0.65 19.58
N PHE A 344 -8.56 0.47 20.28
CA PHE A 344 -7.44 1.38 20.53
C PHE A 344 -6.33 0.68 21.33
N VAL A 345 -5.07 0.88 20.93
CA VAL A 345 -3.91 0.30 21.62
C VAL A 345 -2.84 1.35 21.90
N CYS A 346 -1.99 1.09 22.91
CA CYS A 346 -0.81 1.93 23.16
C CYS A 346 0.30 1.65 22.14
N LEU A 347 1.25 2.59 22.00
CA LEU A 347 2.35 2.51 21.04
C LEU A 347 3.11 1.18 21.08
N LYS A 348 3.36 0.63 22.27
CA LYS A 348 4.06 -0.66 22.42
C LYS A 348 3.34 -1.79 21.69
N THR A 349 2.03 -1.90 21.86
CA THR A 349 1.22 -2.92 21.20
C THR A 349 1.11 -2.67 19.69
N LEU A 350 0.99 -1.41 19.28
CA LEU A 350 1.02 -1.03 17.86
C LEU A 350 2.35 -1.45 17.22
N LYS A 351 3.48 -1.15 17.87
CA LYS A 351 4.82 -1.55 17.42
C LYS A 351 4.97 -3.05 17.29
N SER A 352 4.61 -3.81 18.33
CA SER A 352 4.68 -5.27 18.32
C SER A 352 3.84 -5.86 17.18
N GLY A 353 2.60 -5.39 17.00
CA GLY A 353 1.73 -5.89 15.94
C GLY A 353 2.20 -5.50 14.54
N ALA A 354 2.66 -4.26 14.34
CA ALA A 354 3.15 -3.82 13.04
C ALA A 354 4.44 -4.54 12.63
N LEU A 355 5.38 -4.75 13.56
CA LEU A 355 6.63 -5.46 13.28
C LEU A 355 6.42 -6.96 13.06
N ASP A 356 5.52 -7.60 13.83
CA ASP A 356 5.11 -8.99 13.58
C ASP A 356 4.41 -9.14 12.21
N ALA A 357 3.65 -8.12 11.77
CA ALA A 357 3.07 -8.09 10.43
C ALA A 357 4.14 -7.98 9.35
N VAL A 358 5.16 -7.15 9.54
CA VAL A 358 6.30 -7.03 8.60
C VAL A 358 7.02 -8.37 8.43
N ILE A 359 7.27 -9.08 9.54
CA ILE A 359 7.90 -10.41 9.51
C ILE A 359 7.07 -11.38 8.66
N GLN A 360 5.76 -11.50 8.94
CA GLN A 360 4.89 -12.39 8.16
C GLN A 360 4.81 -11.93 6.70
N PHE A 361 4.74 -10.63 6.44
CA PHE A 361 4.60 -10.11 5.08
C PHE A 361 5.84 -10.39 4.22
N ASN A 362 7.05 -10.23 4.79
CA ASN A 362 8.30 -10.42 4.06
C ASN A 362 8.71 -11.89 3.95
N ASP A 363 8.57 -12.65 5.03
CA ASP A 363 9.14 -13.99 5.19
C ASP A 363 8.08 -15.10 5.33
N GLY A 364 6.79 -14.75 5.22
CA GLY A 364 5.67 -15.65 5.50
C GLY A 364 5.62 -16.10 6.96
N TYR A 365 4.84 -17.14 7.23
CA TYR A 365 4.78 -17.76 8.56
C TYR A 365 6.11 -18.41 9.01
N LYS A 366 7.05 -18.64 8.10
CA LYS A 366 8.41 -19.06 8.45
C LYS A 366 9.17 -17.97 9.22
N GLY A 367 8.91 -16.68 8.97
CA GLY A 367 9.48 -15.60 9.77
C GLY A 367 9.09 -15.69 11.25
N CYS A 368 7.90 -16.20 11.56
CA CYS A 368 7.48 -16.41 12.95
C CYS A 368 8.29 -17.50 13.65
N VAL A 369 8.85 -18.47 12.92
CA VAL A 369 9.71 -19.53 13.48
C VAL A 369 10.97 -18.95 14.09
N GLU A 370 11.56 -17.93 13.46
CA GLU A 370 12.77 -17.26 13.97
C GLU A 370 12.53 -16.54 15.30
N ILE A 371 11.31 -16.03 15.53
CA ILE A 371 10.92 -15.44 16.83
C ILE A 371 11.00 -16.51 17.93
N PHE A 372 10.47 -17.72 17.68
CA PHE A 372 10.49 -18.79 18.67
C PHE A 372 11.90 -19.30 18.93
N LYS A 373 12.72 -19.44 17.89
CA LYS A 373 14.13 -19.83 18.03
C LYS A 373 14.90 -18.86 18.91
N LYS A 374 14.76 -17.55 18.70
CA LYS A 374 15.40 -16.51 19.53
C LYS A 374 14.88 -16.46 20.97
N LEU A 375 13.68 -16.96 21.21
CA LEU A 375 13.15 -17.15 22.56
C LEU A 375 13.57 -18.48 23.19
N ASN A 376 14.40 -19.28 22.52
CA ASN A 376 14.78 -20.64 22.92
C ASN A 376 13.57 -21.55 23.14
N ILE A 377 12.54 -21.39 22.31
CA ILE A 377 11.32 -22.21 22.34
C ILE A 377 11.42 -23.26 21.24
N THR A 378 11.50 -24.53 21.65
CA THR A 378 11.41 -25.66 20.74
C THR A 378 10.01 -25.74 20.15
N LEU A 379 9.92 -25.71 18.83
CA LEU A 379 8.64 -25.80 18.13
C LEU A 379 8.18 -27.25 18.01
N GLY A 380 6.92 -27.50 18.35
CA GLY A 380 6.28 -28.79 18.14
C GLY A 380 6.00 -29.07 16.66
N TYR A 381 5.81 -30.35 16.34
CA TYR A 381 5.51 -30.83 14.98
C TYR A 381 4.37 -30.05 14.31
N PHE A 382 3.25 -29.84 15.01
CA PHE A 382 2.09 -29.14 14.44
C PHE A 382 2.38 -27.66 14.14
N THR A 383 3.21 -26.99 14.93
CA THR A 383 3.61 -25.60 14.65
C THR A 383 4.44 -25.53 13.37
N LEU A 384 5.42 -26.41 13.21
CA LEU A 384 6.24 -26.48 11.99
C LEU A 384 5.41 -26.87 10.75
N LYS A 385 4.51 -27.84 10.89
CA LYS A 385 3.62 -28.25 9.80
C LYS A 385 2.68 -27.12 9.38
N HIS A 386 2.02 -26.44 10.32
CA HIS A 386 1.11 -25.35 10.01
C HIS A 386 1.83 -24.12 9.45
N THR A 387 3.00 -23.76 9.96
CA THR A 387 3.79 -22.64 9.40
C THR A 387 4.17 -22.89 7.95
N ASN A 388 4.53 -24.12 7.57
CA ASN A 388 4.79 -24.48 6.19
C ASN A 388 3.53 -24.40 5.30
N ILE A 389 2.41 -24.96 5.76
CA ILE A 389 1.13 -24.91 5.01
C ILE A 389 0.69 -23.47 4.80
N LEU A 390 0.65 -22.65 5.86
CA LEU A 390 0.22 -21.26 5.76
C LEU A 390 1.14 -20.43 4.87
N THR A 391 2.46 -20.64 4.94
CA THR A 391 3.41 -19.98 4.03
C THR A 391 3.14 -20.34 2.57
N SER A 392 2.81 -21.60 2.27
CA SER A 392 2.48 -22.02 0.90
C SER A 392 1.20 -21.36 0.39
N ILE A 393 0.17 -21.25 1.23
CA ILE A 393 -1.11 -20.60 0.88
C ILE A 393 -0.86 -19.12 0.55
N GLU A 394 -0.12 -18.40 1.39
CA GLU A 394 0.18 -16.98 1.18
C GLU A 394 0.94 -16.73 -0.12
N LEU A 395 1.98 -17.51 -0.40
CA LEU A 395 2.75 -17.38 -1.65
C LEU A 395 1.88 -17.62 -2.89
N THR A 396 0.95 -18.58 -2.83
CA THR A 396 0.03 -18.86 -3.94
C THR A 396 -0.93 -17.69 -4.17
N THR A 397 -1.51 -17.13 -3.10
CA THR A 397 -2.40 -15.96 -3.18
C THR A 397 -1.70 -14.68 -3.65
N HIS A 398 -0.41 -14.50 -3.32
CA HIS A 398 0.37 -13.34 -3.79
C HIS A 398 0.67 -13.42 -5.29
N ILE A 399 0.94 -14.62 -5.82
CA ILE A 399 1.15 -14.86 -7.26
C ILE A 399 -0.16 -14.61 -8.03
N ASP A 400 -1.29 -15.15 -7.54
CA ASP A 400 -2.58 -14.97 -8.20
C ASP A 400 -3.03 -13.50 -8.26
N ILE A 401 -2.78 -12.69 -7.22
CA ILE A 401 -3.12 -11.26 -7.23
C ILE A 401 -2.22 -10.44 -8.18
N GLN A 402 -0.98 -10.89 -8.43
CA GLN A 402 -0.11 -10.26 -9.42
C GLN A 402 -0.43 -10.68 -10.86
N HIS A 403 -1.01 -11.87 -11.08
CA HIS A 403 -1.36 -12.38 -12.41
C HIS A 403 -2.83 -12.18 -12.81
N GLN A 404 -3.75 -11.94 -11.88
CA GLN A 404 -5.20 -11.80 -12.16
C GLN A 404 -5.66 -10.35 -12.46
N MET A 405 -4.76 -9.38 -12.64
CA MET A 405 -5.11 -7.98 -13.00
C MET A 405 -4.14 -7.40 -14.01
#